data_AF-H5Y0A3-F1
#
_entry.id   AF-H5Y0A3-F1
#
_cell.length_a   1.000
_cell.length_b   1.000
_cell.length_c   1.000
_cell.angle_alpha   90.00
_cell.angle_beta   90.00
_cell.angle_gamma   90.00
#
_symmetry.space_group_name_H-M   'P 1'
#
loop_
_entity.id
_entity.type
_entity.pdbx_description
1 polymer ?
#
loop_
_entity_poly.entity_id
_entity_poly.type
_entity_poly.pdbx_seq_one_letter_code
_entity_poly.pdbx_strand_id
1 'polypeptide(L)'
;MQTTANYGLKKPAGTDTVNIQDFNDNADVIDQKIKEVMDAAGAIGSHADAHRPGGSDPVSTAAPSGGLGTANAAGSSTSLARADHTHLAFDSTNPAANGTASAGFAATAARRDHVHPTDVTRAPLASPVFTGTPTAPTAVTATNNTQIATTAFVKAAVAALVDSAPAALDTLNEIAAALGDDPNFATTVTNLIETKADQTVVDAHLADVVYQVAGGTATALTLRLLH
;
A
#
# COMPACT_ATOMS: atom_id res chain seq x y z
N MET A 1 -10.22 -28.41 97.21
CA MET A 1 -11.08 -27.95 96.10
C MET A 1 -10.45 -28.39 94.78
N GLN A 2 -11.20 -29.07 93.91
CA GLN A 2 -10.80 -29.34 92.52
C GLN A 2 -11.21 -28.16 91.62
N THR A 3 -10.75 -28.11 90.37
CA THR A 3 -11.22 -27.15 89.36
C THR A 3 -11.96 -27.85 88.23
N THR A 4 -12.93 -27.17 87.61
CA THR A 4 -13.58 -27.68 86.38
C THR A 4 -12.62 -27.60 85.19
N ALA A 5 -12.72 -28.56 84.26
CA ALA A 5 -11.79 -28.65 83.13
C ALA A 5 -11.93 -27.49 82.12
N ASN A 6 -13.14 -27.00 81.88
CA ASN A 6 -13.41 -26.03 80.82
C ASN A 6 -13.15 -24.58 81.27
N TYR A 7 -13.56 -24.25 82.51
CA TYR A 7 -13.58 -22.87 82.99
C TYR A 7 -12.80 -22.70 84.30
N GLY A 8 -12.16 -23.74 84.83
CA GLY A 8 -11.31 -23.61 86.02
C GLY A 8 -12.08 -23.32 87.33
N LEU A 9 -13.41 -23.47 87.34
CA LEU A 9 -14.24 -23.16 88.51
C LEU A 9 -13.92 -24.11 89.66
N LYS A 10 -13.68 -23.56 90.84
CA LYS A 10 -13.49 -24.31 92.07
C LYS A 10 -14.74 -25.13 92.38
N LYS A 11 -14.56 -26.44 92.55
CA LYS A 11 -15.60 -27.41 92.90
C LYS A 11 -15.11 -28.22 94.11
N PRO A 12 -15.93 -28.39 95.17
CA PRO A 12 -15.56 -29.21 96.30
C PRO A 12 -15.40 -30.69 95.90
N ALA A 13 -14.46 -31.38 96.53
CA ALA A 13 -14.23 -32.81 96.40
C ALA A 13 -14.01 -33.47 97.77
N GLY A 14 -14.58 -34.65 97.98
CA GLY A 14 -14.45 -35.37 99.24
C GLY A 14 -14.94 -34.54 100.44
N THR A 15 -14.04 -34.22 101.38
CA THR A 15 -14.31 -33.45 102.61
C THR A 15 -14.09 -31.94 102.47
N ASP A 16 -13.89 -31.41 101.25
CA ASP A 16 -13.73 -29.98 101.01
C ASP A 16 -14.95 -29.18 101.51
N THR A 17 -14.72 -28.12 102.27
CA THR A 17 -15.77 -27.16 102.68
C THR A 17 -15.74 -25.93 101.78
N VAL A 18 -16.89 -25.54 101.23
CA VAL A 18 -17.02 -24.33 100.39
C VAL A 18 -17.13 -23.10 101.28
N ASN A 19 -16.26 -22.11 101.07
CA ASN A 19 -16.32 -20.82 101.76
C ASN A 19 -16.72 -19.68 100.82
N ILE A 20 -16.93 -18.47 101.36
CA ILE A 20 -17.35 -17.31 100.55
C ILE A 20 -16.31 -16.86 99.52
N GLN A 21 -15.02 -17.07 99.79
CA GLN A 21 -13.96 -16.74 98.84
C GLN A 21 -14.03 -17.63 97.61
N ASP A 22 -14.38 -18.90 97.78
CA ASP A 22 -14.54 -19.82 96.65
C ASP A 22 -15.67 -19.40 95.70
N PHE A 23 -16.74 -18.80 96.24
CA PHE A 23 -17.82 -18.24 95.44
C PHE A 23 -17.37 -16.97 94.71
N ASN A 24 -16.67 -16.06 95.38
CA ASN A 24 -16.15 -14.83 94.77
C ASN A 24 -15.16 -15.15 93.65
N ASP A 25 -14.21 -16.07 93.90
CA ASP A 25 -13.24 -16.47 92.90
C ASP A 25 -13.91 -17.12 91.68
N ASN A 26 -14.95 -17.94 91.89
CA ASN A 26 -15.73 -18.50 90.78
C ASN A 26 -16.51 -17.43 90.02
N ALA A 27 -17.05 -16.42 90.71
CA ALA A 27 -17.76 -15.31 90.07
C ALA A 27 -16.83 -14.49 89.18
N ASP A 28 -15.62 -14.18 89.65
CA ASP A 28 -14.59 -13.46 88.87
C ASP A 28 -14.17 -14.26 87.64
N VAL A 29 -13.97 -15.57 87.79
CA VAL A 29 -13.63 -16.46 86.67
C VAL A 29 -14.77 -16.53 85.66
N ILE A 30 -16.03 -16.60 86.11
CA ILE A 30 -17.20 -16.58 85.23
C ILE A 30 -17.27 -15.26 84.45
N ASP A 31 -17.11 -14.12 85.13
CA ASP A 31 -17.15 -12.80 84.49
C ASP A 31 -16.06 -12.65 83.43
N GLN A 32 -14.82 -13.03 83.77
CA GLN A 32 -13.70 -13.04 82.83
C GLN A 32 -14.00 -13.91 81.60
N LYS A 33 -14.54 -15.13 81.81
CA LYS A 33 -14.85 -16.05 80.70
C LYS A 33 -16.02 -15.59 79.85
N ILE A 34 -17.02 -14.95 80.42
CA ILE A 34 -18.10 -14.31 79.67
C ILE A 34 -17.54 -13.18 78.80
N LYS A 35 -16.66 -12.34 79.35
CA LYS A 35 -16.01 -11.27 78.59
C LYS A 35 -15.18 -11.81 77.43
N GLU A 36 -14.38 -12.85 77.65
CA GLU A 36 -13.61 -13.51 76.58
C GLU A 36 -14.52 -14.02 75.45
N VAL A 37 -15.65 -14.65 75.79
CA VAL A 37 -16.62 -15.14 74.80
C VAL A 37 -17.28 -13.99 74.04
N MET A 38 -17.63 -12.90 74.72
CA MET A 38 -18.23 -11.72 74.09
C MET A 38 -17.25 -11.02 73.13
N ASP A 39 -15.99 -10.88 73.52
CA ASP A 39 -14.94 -10.30 72.68
C ASP A 39 -14.70 -11.19 71.44
N ALA A 40 -14.66 -12.52 71.62
CA ALA A 40 -14.56 -13.47 70.51
C ALA A 40 -15.78 -13.42 69.56
N ALA A 41 -16.99 -13.32 70.11
CA ALA A 41 -18.21 -13.17 69.32
C ALA A 41 -18.21 -11.87 68.50
N GLY A 42 -17.70 -10.77 69.06
CA GLY A 42 -17.51 -9.50 68.35
C GLY A 42 -16.54 -9.61 67.17
N ALA A 43 -15.43 -10.32 67.33
CA ALA A 43 -14.46 -10.57 66.27
C ALA A 43 -15.02 -11.45 65.13
N ILE A 44 -15.87 -12.42 65.46
CA ILE A 44 -16.58 -13.23 64.46
C ILE A 44 -17.56 -12.35 63.67
N GLY A 45 -18.28 -11.46 64.34
CA GLY A 45 -19.20 -10.50 63.70
C GLY A 45 -18.47 -9.58 62.72
N SER A 46 -17.37 -8.97 63.13
CA SER A 46 -16.59 -8.08 62.26
C SER A 46 -15.99 -8.80 61.06
N HIS A 47 -15.56 -10.05 61.21
CA HIS A 47 -15.12 -10.88 60.09
C HIS A 47 -16.28 -11.20 59.13
N ALA A 48 -17.45 -11.58 59.66
CA ALA A 48 -18.62 -11.88 58.85
C ALA A 48 -19.11 -10.65 58.08
N ASP A 49 -19.03 -9.46 58.69
CA ASP A 49 -19.39 -8.20 58.05
C ASP A 49 -18.45 -7.81 56.91
N ALA A 50 -17.18 -8.22 56.96
CA ALA A 50 -16.25 -8.02 55.86
C ALA A 50 -16.68 -8.78 54.58
N HIS A 51 -17.38 -9.92 54.71
CA HIS A 51 -17.88 -10.74 53.60
C HIS A 51 -19.28 -10.36 53.12
N ARG A 52 -19.94 -9.37 53.74
CA ARG A 52 -21.24 -8.89 53.26
C ARG A 52 -21.07 -8.12 51.95
N PRO A 53 -22.09 -8.11 51.07
CA PRO A 53 -22.05 -7.28 49.86
C PRO A 53 -21.76 -5.81 50.19
N GLY A 54 -20.65 -5.26 49.67
CA GLY A 54 -20.18 -3.90 49.97
C GLY A 54 -19.29 -3.76 51.23
N GLY A 55 -19.00 -4.87 51.92
CA GLY A 55 -17.93 -4.94 52.92
C GLY A 55 -16.54 -4.77 52.30
N SER A 56 -15.52 -4.62 53.14
CA SER A 56 -14.13 -4.41 52.70
C SER A 56 -13.44 -5.69 52.20
N ASP A 57 -14.19 -6.60 51.57
CA ASP A 57 -13.64 -7.85 51.03
C ASP A 57 -12.53 -7.50 50.02
N PRO A 58 -11.32 -8.07 50.14
CA PRO A 58 -10.27 -7.89 49.13
C PRO A 58 -10.69 -8.36 47.73
N VAL A 59 -11.78 -9.12 47.61
CA VAL A 59 -12.33 -9.61 46.35
C VAL A 59 -13.55 -8.78 45.93
N SER A 60 -13.35 -7.85 44.99
CA SER A 60 -14.45 -7.08 44.42
C SER A 60 -15.38 -7.97 43.59
N THR A 61 -16.67 -7.98 43.93
CA THR A 61 -17.75 -8.57 43.10
C THR A 61 -18.34 -7.56 42.12
N ALA A 62 -17.76 -6.36 42.00
CA ALA A 62 -18.23 -5.35 41.05
C ALA A 62 -18.11 -5.89 39.61
N ALA A 63 -19.08 -5.58 38.77
CA ALA A 63 -19.01 -5.95 37.36
C ALA A 63 -17.70 -5.41 36.76
N PRO A 64 -16.95 -6.22 35.99
CA PRO A 64 -15.70 -5.77 35.39
C PRO A 64 -15.96 -4.52 34.55
N SER A 65 -15.22 -3.44 34.84
CA SER A 65 -15.29 -2.19 34.11
C SER A 65 -14.54 -2.35 32.79
N GLY A 66 -15.24 -2.82 31.76
CA GLY A 66 -14.72 -2.94 30.40
C GLY A 66 -15.12 -4.26 29.76
N GLY A 67 -16.22 -4.25 28.99
CA GLY A 67 -16.70 -5.40 28.23
C GLY A 67 -16.42 -5.27 26.73
N LEU A 68 -15.97 -6.36 26.10
CA LEU A 68 -16.02 -6.55 24.66
C LEU A 68 -17.36 -7.24 24.33
N GLY A 69 -18.30 -6.52 23.72
CA GLY A 69 -19.58 -7.08 23.26
C GLY A 69 -20.82 -6.40 23.85
N THR A 70 -21.99 -6.73 23.29
CA THR A 70 -23.28 -6.19 23.71
C THR A 70 -23.73 -6.86 25.01
N ALA A 71 -23.68 -6.06 26.09
CA ALA A 71 -24.14 -6.32 27.45
C ALA A 71 -23.27 -7.27 28.29
N ASN A 72 -22.78 -6.73 29.42
CA ASN A 72 -22.27 -7.51 30.54
C ASN A 72 -23.39 -8.41 31.09
N ALA A 73 -23.46 -9.67 30.64
CA ALA A 73 -24.07 -10.72 31.45
C ALA A 73 -23.04 -11.14 32.51
N ALA A 74 -23.46 -11.24 33.78
CA ALA A 74 -22.62 -11.87 34.80
C ALA A 74 -22.32 -13.30 34.34
N GLY A 75 -21.05 -13.57 33.98
CA GLY A 75 -20.63 -14.90 33.57
C GLY A 75 -20.78 -15.88 34.74
N SER A 76 -21.21 -17.11 34.45
CA SER A 76 -21.33 -18.21 35.43
C SER A 76 -19.97 -18.75 35.94
N SER A 77 -18.87 -18.02 35.74
CA SER A 77 -17.52 -18.46 36.11
C SER A 77 -17.32 -18.35 37.61
N THR A 78 -16.87 -19.44 38.24
CA THR A 78 -16.53 -19.49 39.66
C THR A 78 -15.13 -18.95 39.96
N SER A 79 -14.38 -18.51 38.94
CA SER A 79 -13.05 -17.93 39.09
C SER A 79 -13.14 -16.41 38.93
N LEU A 80 -13.07 -15.69 40.06
CA LEU A 80 -13.07 -14.23 40.08
C LEU A 80 -11.68 -13.71 39.69
N ALA A 81 -11.64 -12.68 38.86
CA ALA A 81 -10.39 -12.02 38.51
C ALA A 81 -10.05 -10.94 39.56
N ARG A 82 -8.78 -10.82 39.96
CA ARG A 82 -8.36 -9.85 40.99
C ARG A 82 -8.59 -8.41 40.53
N ALA A 83 -8.85 -7.47 41.43
CA ALA A 83 -9.04 -6.07 41.05
C ALA A 83 -7.85 -5.44 40.28
N ASP A 84 -6.63 -5.96 40.47
CA ASP A 84 -5.40 -5.50 39.83
C ASP A 84 -5.07 -6.21 38.51
N HIS A 85 -5.86 -7.19 38.08
CA HIS A 85 -5.57 -7.89 36.83
C HIS A 85 -5.86 -6.97 35.63
N THR A 86 -4.95 -6.96 34.67
CA THR A 86 -5.12 -6.24 33.42
C THR A 86 -5.59 -7.22 32.35
N HIS A 87 -6.73 -6.93 31.73
CA HIS A 87 -7.01 -7.49 30.40
C HIS A 87 -6.21 -6.68 29.40
N LEU A 88 -5.45 -7.37 28.53
CA LEU A 88 -4.85 -6.74 27.36
C LEU A 88 -6.00 -6.30 26.44
N ALA A 89 -6.49 -5.08 26.63
CA ALA A 89 -7.46 -4.47 25.73
C ALA A 89 -6.83 -4.34 24.34
N PHE A 90 -7.58 -4.72 23.31
CA PHE A 90 -7.19 -4.49 21.93
C PHE A 90 -7.13 -2.98 21.69
N ASP A 91 -6.00 -2.50 21.18
CA ASP A 91 -5.79 -1.09 20.82
C ASP A 91 -6.83 -0.67 19.76
N SER A 92 -7.56 0.42 20.03
CA SER A 92 -8.58 0.99 19.14
C SER A 92 -8.01 1.68 17.90
N THR A 93 -6.69 1.68 17.74
CA THR A 93 -6.03 2.30 16.60
C THR A 93 -6.28 1.47 15.33
N ASN A 94 -7.07 2.02 14.41
CA ASN A 94 -7.30 1.41 13.09
C ASN A 94 -5.96 1.10 12.40
N PRO A 95 -5.78 -0.11 11.84
CA PRO A 95 -4.61 -0.41 11.01
C PRO A 95 -4.49 0.59 9.86
N ALA A 96 -3.27 1.01 9.55
CA ALA A 96 -3.00 1.86 8.40
C ALA A 96 -3.24 1.05 7.10
N ALA A 97 -4.47 1.12 6.57
CA ALA A 97 -4.80 0.55 5.27
C ALA A 97 -4.47 1.55 4.16
N ASN A 98 -3.83 1.06 3.08
CA ASN A 98 -3.70 1.80 1.83
C ASN A 98 -5.00 1.59 1.00
N GLY A 99 -6.11 2.17 1.46
CA GLY A 99 -7.44 2.09 0.82
C GLY A 99 -8.58 1.71 1.76
N THR A 100 -9.83 2.01 1.36
CA THR A 100 -11.06 1.70 2.10
C THR A 100 -11.34 0.19 2.10
N ALA A 101 -10.68 -0.55 2.98
CA ALA A 101 -11.06 -1.93 3.26
C ALA A 101 -12.37 -1.95 4.04
N SER A 102 -13.40 -2.63 3.51
CA SER A 102 -14.57 -3.01 4.29
C SER A 102 -14.11 -3.97 5.40
N ALA A 103 -14.47 -3.67 6.65
CA ALA A 103 -14.09 -4.49 7.79
C ALA A 103 -14.67 -5.90 7.63
N GLY A 104 -13.80 -6.91 7.53
CA GLY A 104 -14.22 -8.31 7.46
C GLY A 104 -14.88 -8.75 8.78
N PHE A 105 -15.97 -9.51 8.67
CA PHE A 105 -16.67 -10.10 9.81
C PHE A 105 -15.98 -11.40 10.26
N ALA A 106 -14.75 -11.34 10.79
CA ALA A 106 -14.11 -12.51 11.39
C ALA A 106 -14.16 -12.41 12.92
N ALA A 107 -14.70 -13.43 13.58
CA ALA A 107 -14.78 -13.52 15.04
C ALA A 107 -13.42 -13.77 15.74
N THR A 108 -12.33 -13.83 14.98
CA THR A 108 -10.95 -13.97 15.49
C THR A 108 -10.25 -12.62 15.40
N ALA A 109 -9.84 -12.08 16.55
CA ALA A 109 -9.14 -10.80 16.61
C ALA A 109 -7.81 -10.86 15.82
N ALA A 110 -7.58 -9.88 14.95
CA ALA A 110 -6.32 -9.75 14.23
C ALA A 110 -5.18 -9.33 15.19
N ARG A 111 -3.97 -9.81 14.91
CA ARG A 111 -2.75 -9.46 15.66
C ARG A 111 -2.33 -8.01 15.37
N ARG A 112 -1.64 -7.36 16.31
CA ARG A 112 -1.04 -6.00 16.15
C ARG A 112 -0.15 -5.87 14.91
N ASP A 113 0.56 -6.93 14.56
CA ASP A 113 1.53 -7.01 13.47
C ASP A 113 0.94 -7.61 12.19
N HIS A 114 -0.39 -7.75 12.11
CA HIS A 114 -1.02 -8.25 10.89
C HIS A 114 -0.93 -7.19 9.79
N VAL A 115 0.00 -7.40 8.86
CA VAL A 115 0.11 -6.65 7.62
C VAL A 115 -0.66 -7.41 6.54
N HIS A 116 -1.60 -6.75 5.87
CA HIS A 116 -2.19 -7.31 4.66
C HIS A 116 -1.10 -7.28 3.57
N PRO A 117 -0.83 -8.39 2.88
CA PRO A 117 0.12 -8.37 1.78
C PRO A 117 -0.29 -7.29 0.78
N THR A 118 0.67 -6.48 0.35
CA THR A 118 0.48 -5.58 -0.78
C THR A 118 0.09 -6.43 -1.98
N ASP A 119 -1.02 -6.08 -2.62
CA ASP A 119 -1.49 -6.80 -3.80
C ASP A 119 -0.57 -6.50 -4.97
N VAL A 120 0.47 -7.32 -5.11
CA VAL A 120 1.45 -7.26 -6.21
C VAL A 120 0.88 -7.76 -7.54
N THR A 121 -0.37 -8.25 -7.56
CA THR A 121 -1.01 -8.75 -8.79
C THR A 121 -1.65 -7.65 -9.63
N ARG A 122 -1.76 -6.42 -9.09
CA ARG A 122 -2.42 -5.29 -9.74
C ARG A 122 -1.43 -4.14 -9.95
N ALA A 123 -1.56 -3.44 -11.07
CA ALA A 123 -0.81 -2.21 -11.31
C ALA A 123 -1.33 -1.06 -10.43
N PRO A 124 -0.46 -0.11 -10.01
CA PRO A 124 -0.89 1.08 -9.26
C PRO A 124 -1.93 1.92 -10.02
N LEU A 125 -2.86 2.55 -9.29
CA LEU A 125 -3.84 3.45 -9.91
C LEU A 125 -3.18 4.71 -10.50
N ALA A 126 -2.24 5.30 -9.76
CA ALA A 126 -1.48 6.45 -10.22
C ALA A 126 -0.21 5.98 -10.94
N SER A 127 -0.02 6.44 -12.18
CA SER A 127 1.14 6.14 -13.02
C SER A 127 1.50 4.64 -13.07
N PRO A 128 0.57 3.78 -13.54
CA PRO A 128 0.84 2.35 -13.64
C PRO A 128 2.00 2.05 -14.59
N VAL A 129 2.90 1.16 -14.16
CA VAL A 129 3.79 0.44 -15.07
C VAL A 129 3.13 -0.90 -15.38
N PHE A 130 2.64 -1.08 -16.61
CA PHE A 130 2.07 -2.35 -17.05
C PHE A 130 3.18 -3.32 -17.45
N THR A 131 3.05 -4.58 -17.05
CA THR A 131 3.96 -5.68 -17.42
C THR A 131 3.23 -6.70 -18.30
N GLY A 132 3.98 -7.52 -19.06
CA GLY A 132 3.41 -8.48 -20.02
C GLY A 132 2.90 -7.80 -21.31
N THR A 133 1.75 -8.25 -21.82
CA THR A 133 1.12 -7.70 -23.04
C THR A 133 -0.25 -7.08 -22.68
N PRO A 134 -0.28 -5.81 -22.22
CA PRO A 134 -1.54 -5.16 -21.85
C PRO A 134 -2.45 -5.00 -23.07
N THR A 135 -3.73 -5.31 -22.89
CA THR A 135 -4.77 -5.13 -23.91
C THR A 135 -5.65 -3.93 -23.55
N ALA A 136 -5.98 -3.12 -24.55
CA ALA A 136 -6.98 -2.06 -24.43
C ALA A 136 -7.94 -2.13 -25.63
N PRO A 137 -9.18 -1.60 -25.51
CA PRO A 137 -10.10 -1.52 -26.63
C PRO A 137 -9.53 -0.68 -27.78
N THR A 138 -9.73 -1.12 -29.02
CA THR A 138 -9.36 -0.33 -30.21
C THR A 138 -10.32 0.84 -30.35
N ALA A 139 -9.77 2.06 -30.29
CA ALA A 139 -10.53 3.28 -30.52
C ALA A 139 -11.03 3.39 -31.96
N VAL A 140 -12.08 4.18 -32.17
CA VAL A 140 -12.53 4.55 -33.52
C VAL A 140 -11.59 5.60 -34.12
N THR A 141 -11.47 5.63 -35.45
CA THR A 141 -10.46 6.44 -36.18
C THR A 141 -10.51 7.96 -35.91
N ALA A 142 -11.65 8.50 -35.48
CA ALA A 142 -11.82 9.93 -35.18
C ALA A 142 -11.54 10.30 -33.70
N THR A 143 -11.12 9.35 -32.85
CA THR A 143 -10.88 9.61 -31.43
C THR A 143 -9.68 10.55 -31.23
N ASN A 144 -9.90 11.67 -30.53
CA ASN A 144 -8.92 12.73 -30.28
C ASN A 144 -8.89 13.16 -28.80
N ASN A 145 -8.83 12.19 -27.88
CA ASN A 145 -8.80 12.43 -26.44
C ASN A 145 -7.61 11.69 -25.79
N THR A 146 -7.59 11.60 -24.46
CA THR A 146 -6.52 10.97 -23.68
C THR A 146 -6.61 9.44 -23.56
N GLN A 147 -7.44 8.79 -24.38
CA GLN A 147 -7.51 7.33 -24.44
C GLN A 147 -6.19 6.72 -24.92
N ILE A 148 -5.84 5.54 -24.40
CA ILE A 148 -4.67 4.78 -24.85
C ILE A 148 -4.83 4.40 -26.33
N ALA A 149 -3.86 4.80 -27.16
CA ALA A 149 -3.77 4.35 -28.54
C ALA A 149 -3.26 2.89 -28.60
N THR A 150 -4.09 1.99 -29.12
CA THR A 150 -3.69 0.59 -29.33
C THR A 150 -2.84 0.42 -30.59
N THR A 151 -2.04 -0.64 -30.66
CA THR A 151 -1.26 -0.96 -31.85
C THR A 151 -2.14 -1.20 -33.09
N ALA A 152 -3.33 -1.77 -32.92
CA ALA A 152 -4.31 -1.94 -33.99
C ALA A 152 -4.81 -0.59 -34.54
N PHE A 153 -5.12 0.37 -33.67
CA PHE A 153 -5.51 1.72 -34.06
C PHE A 153 -4.41 2.43 -34.87
N VAL A 154 -3.17 2.42 -34.38
CA VAL A 154 -2.04 3.06 -35.06
C VAL A 154 -1.77 2.42 -36.42
N LYS A 155 -1.80 1.07 -36.51
CA LYS A 155 -1.64 0.37 -37.79
C LYS A 155 -2.71 0.77 -38.81
N ALA A 156 -3.97 0.86 -38.39
CA ALA A 156 -5.07 1.27 -39.26
C ALA A 156 -4.92 2.73 -39.73
N ALA A 157 -4.53 3.65 -38.83
CA ALA A 157 -4.33 5.05 -39.16
C ALA A 157 -3.17 5.25 -40.16
N VAL A 158 -2.05 4.54 -39.98
CA VAL A 158 -0.91 4.59 -40.91
C VAL A 158 -1.27 4.00 -42.26
N ALA A 159 -2.00 2.88 -42.30
CA ALA A 159 -2.48 2.30 -43.55
C ALA A 159 -3.37 3.28 -44.31
N ALA A 160 -4.35 3.89 -43.64
CA ALA A 160 -5.22 4.88 -44.24
C ALA A 160 -4.46 6.11 -44.79
N LEU A 161 -3.39 6.54 -44.12
CA LEU A 161 -2.51 7.60 -44.61
C LEU A 161 -1.78 7.18 -45.89
N VAL A 162 -1.19 6.00 -45.93
CA VAL A 162 -0.48 5.48 -47.12
C VAL A 162 -1.45 5.29 -48.29
N ASP A 163 -2.64 4.76 -48.04
CA ASP A 163 -3.68 4.52 -49.05
C ASP A 163 -4.26 5.83 -49.64
N SER A 164 -4.05 6.97 -48.98
CA SER A 164 -4.46 8.28 -49.48
C SER A 164 -3.50 8.87 -50.54
N ALA A 165 -2.28 8.34 -50.65
CA ALA A 165 -1.22 8.87 -51.50
C ALA A 165 -0.72 8.01 -52.70
N PRO A 166 -1.39 6.92 -53.19
CA PRO A 166 -0.84 6.12 -54.29
C PRO A 166 -0.45 6.91 -55.53
N ALA A 167 -1.33 7.81 -56.01
CA ALA A 167 -1.04 8.62 -57.19
C ALA A 167 0.11 9.61 -56.97
N ALA A 168 0.24 10.18 -55.77
CA ALA A 168 1.34 11.08 -55.45
C ALA A 168 2.68 10.32 -55.31
N LEU A 169 2.67 9.11 -54.76
CA LEU A 169 3.86 8.25 -54.72
C LEU A 169 4.28 7.80 -56.13
N ASP A 170 3.31 7.53 -56.99
CA ASP A 170 3.53 7.20 -58.40
C ASP A 170 4.18 8.37 -59.16
N THR A 171 3.64 9.59 -59.04
CA THR A 171 4.24 10.76 -59.70
C THR A 171 5.66 11.06 -59.21
N LEU A 172 5.94 10.88 -57.92
CA LEU A 172 7.30 11.04 -57.38
C LEU A 172 8.25 9.98 -57.93
N ASN A 173 7.79 8.74 -58.11
CA ASN A 173 8.58 7.66 -58.70
C ASN A 173 8.84 7.91 -60.20
N GLU A 174 7.84 8.38 -60.96
CA GLU A 174 8.00 8.76 -62.37
C GLU A 174 8.97 9.92 -62.53
N ILE A 175 8.92 10.94 -61.66
CA ILE A 175 9.85 12.06 -61.69
C ILE A 175 11.27 11.59 -61.35
N ALA A 176 11.44 10.73 -60.35
CA ALA A 176 12.75 10.17 -60.01
C ALA A 176 13.36 9.42 -61.21
N ALA A 177 12.57 8.56 -61.85
CA ALA A 177 12.98 7.84 -63.05
C ALA A 177 13.27 8.78 -64.24
N ALA A 178 12.46 9.83 -64.45
CA ALA A 178 12.67 10.83 -65.50
C ALA A 178 13.95 11.65 -65.31
N LEU A 179 14.41 11.81 -64.06
CA LEU A 179 15.69 12.42 -63.70
C LEU A 179 16.83 11.40 -63.63
N GLY A 180 16.58 10.13 -63.96
CA GLY A 180 17.58 9.07 -64.01
C GLY A 180 18.05 8.58 -62.64
N ASP A 181 17.21 8.71 -61.60
CA ASP A 181 17.55 8.38 -60.21
C ASP A 181 18.85 9.06 -59.73
N ASP A 182 19.19 10.22 -60.30
CA ASP A 182 20.47 10.89 -60.09
C ASP A 182 20.44 11.82 -58.85
N PRO A 183 21.15 11.47 -57.76
CA PRO A 183 21.23 12.33 -56.57
C PRO A 183 21.92 13.67 -56.82
N ASN A 184 22.71 13.76 -57.90
CA ASN A 184 23.47 14.94 -58.31
C ASN A 184 22.96 15.51 -59.64
N PHE A 185 21.68 15.33 -59.96
CA PHE A 185 21.06 15.76 -61.23
C PHE A 185 21.54 17.14 -61.71
N ALA A 186 21.58 18.14 -60.81
CA ALA A 186 22.05 19.47 -61.13
C ALA A 186 23.51 19.48 -61.65
N THR A 187 24.43 18.80 -60.96
CA THR A 187 25.84 18.70 -61.37
C THR A 187 26.00 17.92 -62.66
N THR A 188 25.28 16.81 -62.83
CA THR A 188 25.32 16.02 -64.06
C THR A 188 24.87 16.83 -65.27
N VAL A 189 23.76 17.57 -65.15
CA VAL A 189 23.27 18.46 -66.20
C VAL A 189 24.27 19.59 -66.49
N THR A 190 24.86 20.21 -65.46
CA THR A 190 25.92 21.22 -65.63
C THR A 190 27.10 20.66 -66.42
N ASN A 191 27.63 19.49 -66.04
CA ASN A 191 28.75 18.86 -66.73
C ASN A 191 28.41 18.52 -68.19
N LEU A 192 27.22 17.99 -68.46
CA LEU A 192 26.76 17.70 -69.83
C LEU A 192 26.69 18.96 -70.68
N ILE A 193 26.26 20.08 -70.11
CA ILE A 193 26.22 21.39 -70.79
C ILE A 193 27.64 21.88 -71.08
N GLU A 194 28.57 21.78 -70.13
CA GLU A 194 29.96 22.20 -70.29
C GLU A 194 30.71 21.42 -71.37
N THR A 195 30.35 20.15 -71.62
CA THR A 195 30.96 19.35 -72.70
C THR A 195 30.49 19.73 -74.11
N LYS A 196 29.45 20.57 -74.27
CA LYS A 196 29.02 21.03 -75.58
C LYS A 196 30.01 22.08 -76.10
N ALA A 197 30.42 21.96 -77.36
CA ALA A 197 31.31 22.93 -77.99
C ALA A 197 30.65 24.32 -78.06
N ASP A 198 31.40 25.36 -77.73
CA ASP A 198 30.98 26.75 -77.89
C ASP A 198 30.75 27.05 -79.38
N GLN A 199 29.67 27.77 -79.70
CA GLN A 199 29.33 28.17 -81.07
C GLN A 199 30.47 28.95 -81.75
N THR A 200 31.21 29.76 -81.00
CA THR A 200 32.39 30.49 -81.50
C THR A 200 33.52 29.56 -81.93
N VAL A 201 33.73 28.45 -81.21
CA VAL A 201 34.73 27.43 -81.55
C VAL A 201 34.30 26.67 -82.81
N VAL A 202 33.02 26.34 -82.93
CA VAL A 202 32.45 25.69 -84.11
C VAL A 202 32.58 26.60 -85.34
N ASP A 203 32.22 27.87 -85.22
CA ASP A 203 32.31 28.85 -86.31
C ASP A 203 33.77 29.08 -86.75
N ALA A 204 34.70 29.14 -85.80
CA ALA A 204 36.13 29.25 -86.09
C ALA A 204 36.67 28.01 -86.82
N HIS A 205 36.26 26.80 -86.39
CA HIS A 205 36.65 25.56 -87.07
C HIS A 205 36.05 25.47 -88.47
N LEU A 206 34.81 25.92 -88.66
CA LEU A 206 34.16 25.94 -89.97
C LEU A 206 34.86 26.90 -90.93
N ALA A 207 35.23 28.08 -90.45
CA ALA A 207 36.01 29.06 -91.22
C ALA A 207 37.37 28.50 -91.65
N ASP A 208 38.06 27.78 -90.75
CA ASP A 208 39.32 27.10 -91.05
C ASP A 208 39.15 26.01 -92.12
N VAL A 209 38.14 25.13 -91.98
CA VAL A 209 37.85 24.08 -92.97
C VAL A 209 37.52 24.68 -94.35
N VAL A 210 36.67 25.71 -94.41
CA VAL A 210 36.34 26.41 -95.66
C VAL A 210 37.59 27.02 -96.29
N TYR A 211 38.47 27.59 -95.48
CA TYR A 211 39.73 28.17 -95.93
C TYR A 211 40.70 27.12 -96.50
N GLN A 212 40.80 25.96 -95.85
CA GLN A 212 41.64 24.85 -96.31
C GLN A 212 41.13 24.21 -97.60
N VAL A 213 39.81 24.05 -97.75
CA VAL A 213 39.18 23.48 -98.97
C VAL A 213 39.24 24.45 -100.14
N ALA A 214 39.24 25.77 -99.89
CA ALA A 214 39.42 26.80 -100.91
C ALA A 214 40.87 26.95 -101.41
N GLY A 215 41.83 26.16 -100.89
CA GLY A 215 43.22 26.16 -101.33
C GLY A 215 44.08 27.30 -100.74
N GLY A 216 43.66 27.90 -99.63
CA GLY A 216 44.46 28.92 -98.93
C GLY A 216 45.66 28.31 -98.20
N THR A 217 46.87 28.85 -98.40
CA THR A 217 48.05 28.45 -97.64
C THR A 217 48.00 28.99 -96.20
N ALA A 218 48.24 28.14 -95.21
CA ALA A 218 47.92 28.26 -93.78
C ALA A 218 48.66 29.35 -92.95
N THR A 219 49.12 30.45 -93.53
CA THR A 219 49.91 31.47 -92.83
C THR A 219 49.09 32.61 -92.19
N ALA A 220 47.76 32.63 -92.30
CA ALA A 220 46.94 33.76 -91.85
C ALA A 220 46.03 33.50 -90.62
N LEU A 221 45.99 32.30 -90.05
CA LEU A 221 45.04 31.96 -88.97
C LEU A 221 45.60 32.11 -87.54
N THR A 222 46.61 32.95 -87.31
CA THR A 222 47.23 33.07 -85.97
C THR A 222 46.63 34.15 -85.07
N LEU A 223 45.52 34.83 -85.41
CA LEU A 223 45.03 35.86 -84.47
C LEU A 223 43.54 36.14 -84.52
N ARG A 224 42.74 35.30 -83.86
CA ARG A 224 41.51 35.78 -83.19
C ARG A 224 40.95 34.75 -82.20
N LEU A 225 41.59 34.64 -81.03
CA LEU A 225 40.94 34.07 -79.84
C LEU A 225 41.46 34.73 -78.55
N LEU A 226 41.36 36.06 -78.50
CA LEU A 226 41.48 36.84 -77.27
C LEU A 226 40.27 37.78 -77.23
N HIS A 227 39.21 37.31 -76.57
CA HIS A 227 38.24 38.01 -75.72
C HIS A 227 37.07 37.07 -75.43
#